data_AF-A0A5N7A351-F1
#
_entry.id   AF-A0A5N7A351-F1
#
_cell.length_a   1.000
_cell.length_b   1.000
_cell.length_c   1.000
_cell.angle_alpha   90.00
_cell.angle_beta   90.00
_cell.angle_gamma   90.00
#
_symmetry.space_group_name_H-M   'P 1'
#
loop_
_entity.id
_entity.type
_entity.pdbx_description
1 polymer ?
#
loop_
_entity_poly.entity_id
_entity_poly.type
_entity_poly.pdbx_seq_one_letter_code
_entity_poly.pdbx_strand_id
1 'polypeptide(L)'
;MSRRSSVMPSNTSTNSGVPPAGDGGQEKQKMLLSAETGHFSMVRALHLADLVTELNGFCGVMSVLSSMRYCLGDPHDYGAIWSALGFMPFGLFFDFMDGKIARWRNKSSLMGQELDSLADLISFGMAPAAAAFALGVRTNVDHLLLAFFVLCGLTRLARFNVTVAVLPKDKTGKSKYFEGTPIPTTLSIASLMAYWVSQGWIQEDLPLGVIAQGTAFEFHPVALLFVLHGCLMVSKSIHIPKP
;
A
#
# COMPACT_ATOMS: atom_id res chain seq x y z
N MET A 1 81.14 2.06 3.94
CA MET A 1 79.76 1.60 4.28
C MET A 1 79.26 2.39 5.48
N SER A 2 77.98 2.78 5.46
CA SER A 2 77.21 3.48 6.49
C SER A 2 77.41 5.00 6.62
N ARG A 3 76.54 5.76 5.94
CA ARG A 3 76.09 7.10 6.38
C ARG A 3 74.57 7.06 6.54
N ARG A 4 74.13 7.42 7.75
CA ARG A 4 72.73 7.53 8.19
C ARG A 4 72.07 8.82 7.68
N SER A 5 70.81 8.66 7.29
CA SER A 5 69.62 9.48 7.61
C SER A 5 69.60 10.99 7.34
N SER A 6 68.68 11.39 6.46
CA SER A 6 67.61 12.38 6.76
C SER A 6 66.68 12.53 5.55
N VAL A 7 65.42 12.14 5.68
CA VAL A 7 64.36 12.44 4.71
C VAL A 7 63.16 12.99 5.46
N MET A 8 62.76 14.21 5.08
CA MET A 8 61.57 14.96 5.50
C MET A 8 60.28 14.27 5.04
N PRO A 9 59.13 14.52 5.68
CA PRO A 9 57.85 13.98 5.24
C PRO A 9 57.28 14.84 4.10
N SER A 10 57.02 14.24 2.94
CA SER A 10 56.30 14.89 1.83
C SER A 10 54.87 14.37 1.72
N ASN A 11 53.93 15.24 2.10
CA ASN A 11 52.49 15.28 1.81
C ASN A 11 51.91 14.15 0.93
N THR A 12 51.16 13.26 1.57
CA THR A 12 50.06 12.55 0.90
C THR A 12 48.89 13.51 0.80
N SER A 13 48.58 13.94 -0.42
CA SER A 13 47.36 14.69 -0.75
C SER A 13 46.13 13.83 -0.44
N THR A 14 45.48 14.12 0.69
CA THR A 14 44.12 13.68 0.95
C THR A 14 43.21 14.34 -0.08
N ASN A 15 42.79 13.55 -1.06
CA ASN A 15 41.72 13.89 -1.98
C ASN A 15 40.44 14.05 -1.15
N SER A 16 40.14 15.27 -0.73
CA SER A 16 38.89 15.64 -0.09
C SER A 16 37.78 15.57 -1.13
N GLY A 17 37.21 14.38 -1.30
CA GLY A 17 35.95 14.19 -1.98
C GLY A 17 34.87 14.94 -1.21
N VAL A 18 34.46 16.07 -1.76
CA VAL A 18 33.23 16.77 -1.35
C VAL A 18 32.08 15.76 -1.46
N PRO A 19 31.38 15.40 -0.38
CA PRO A 19 30.20 14.57 -0.49
C PRO A 19 29.13 15.34 -1.29
N PRO A 20 28.39 14.68 -2.20
CA PRO A 20 27.36 15.35 -2.97
C PRO A 20 26.30 15.93 -2.02
N ALA A 21 26.14 17.25 -2.08
CA ALA A 21 25.14 17.99 -1.32
C ALA A 21 23.73 17.57 -1.76
N GLY A 22 23.16 16.58 -1.08
CA GLY A 22 21.81 16.07 -1.32
C GLY A 22 21.30 15.07 -0.26
N ASP A 23 22.19 14.47 0.54
CA ASP A 23 21.90 13.32 1.40
C ASP A 23 21.79 13.66 2.91
N GLY A 24 22.14 14.88 3.31
CA GLY A 24 22.27 15.25 4.74
C GLY A 24 20.97 15.17 5.56
N GLY A 25 19.80 15.17 4.91
CA GLY A 25 18.52 14.90 5.58
C GLY A 25 18.25 13.42 5.81
N GLN A 26 18.63 12.57 4.84
CA GLN A 26 18.39 11.13 4.85
C GLN A 26 19.38 10.42 5.77
N GLU A 27 20.67 10.77 5.72
CA GLU A 27 21.66 10.26 6.67
C GLU A 27 21.33 10.64 8.12
N LYS A 28 20.91 11.89 8.34
CA LYS A 28 20.51 12.38 9.66
C LYS A 28 19.27 11.63 10.18
N GLN A 29 18.31 11.30 9.31
CA GLN A 29 17.14 10.51 9.70
C GLN A 29 17.50 9.05 10.00
N LYS A 30 18.35 8.40 9.19
CA LYS A 30 18.89 7.06 9.49
C LYS A 30 19.64 7.04 10.83
N MET A 31 20.42 8.09 11.09
CA MET A 31 21.19 8.24 12.33
C MET A 31 20.29 8.53 13.54
N LEU A 32 19.20 9.28 13.37
CA LEU A 32 18.21 9.51 14.43
C LEU A 32 17.40 8.24 14.73
N LEU A 33 16.97 7.49 13.71
CA LEU A 33 16.29 6.20 13.87
C LEU A 33 17.16 5.14 14.56
N SER A 34 18.48 5.17 14.32
CA SER A 34 19.43 4.27 15.02
C SER A 34 19.87 4.78 16.39
N ALA A 35 19.79 6.09 16.66
CA ALA A 35 20.18 6.70 17.94
C ALA A 35 19.03 6.80 18.97
N GLU A 36 17.78 6.64 18.54
CA GLU A 36 16.62 6.77 19.40
C GLU A 36 16.24 5.45 20.11
N THR A 37 17.01 5.07 21.12
CA THR A 37 16.71 3.97 22.06
C THR A 37 15.98 4.49 23.32
N GLY A 38 14.98 5.37 23.14
CA GLY A 38 14.13 5.88 24.22
C GLY A 38 12.70 5.37 24.08
N HIS A 39 12.12 4.86 25.16
CA HIS A 39 10.85 4.11 25.23
C HIS A 39 9.59 4.80 24.64
N PHE A 40 9.69 6.04 24.14
CA PHE A 40 8.60 6.82 23.53
C PHE A 40 9.01 7.74 22.37
N SER A 41 10.26 7.68 21.88
CA SER A 41 10.71 8.66 20.88
C SER A 41 10.17 8.37 19.47
N MET A 42 9.86 7.10 19.15
CA MET A 42 9.15 6.72 17.92
C MET A 42 7.81 7.45 17.76
N VAL A 43 7.06 7.62 18.86
CA VAL A 43 5.77 8.36 18.89
C VAL A 43 5.99 9.87 18.75
N ARG A 44 7.16 10.39 19.14
CA ARG A 44 7.51 11.82 19.03
C ARG A 44 8.04 12.19 17.64
N ALA A 45 8.50 11.20 16.88
CA ALA A 45 8.92 11.31 15.49
C ALA A 45 7.74 11.30 14.49
N LEU A 46 6.57 10.80 14.91
CA LEU A 46 5.32 10.85 14.14
C LEU A 46 4.96 12.31 13.84
N HIS A 47 5.15 12.69 12.59
CA HIS A 47 4.63 13.95 12.08
C HIS A 47 3.12 13.82 11.86
N LEU A 48 2.45 14.96 11.75
CA LEU A 48 1.00 15.03 11.53
C LEU A 48 0.54 14.29 10.25
N ALA A 49 1.44 14.07 9.29
CA ALA A 49 1.17 13.23 8.12
C ALA A 49 1.13 11.74 8.50
N ASP A 50 2.11 11.26 9.27
CA ASP A 50 2.20 9.85 9.71
C ASP A 50 0.98 9.45 10.56
N LEU A 51 0.44 10.38 11.37
CA LEU A 51 -0.81 10.15 12.10
C LEU A 51 -2.01 9.96 11.17
N VAL A 52 -2.08 10.71 10.06
CA VAL A 52 -3.16 10.59 9.09
C VAL A 52 -3.02 9.29 8.30
N THR A 53 -1.79 8.87 8.00
CA THR A 53 -1.49 7.55 7.44
C THR A 53 -1.94 6.42 8.37
N GLU A 54 -1.69 6.53 9.67
CA GLU A 54 -2.18 5.57 10.67
C GLU A 54 -3.72 5.50 10.71
N LEU A 55 -4.42 6.61 10.44
CA LEU A 55 -5.88 6.62 10.31
C LEU A 55 -6.36 5.88 9.05
N ASN A 56 -5.64 5.97 7.93
CA ASN A 56 -5.90 5.13 6.75
C ASN A 56 -5.74 3.65 7.14
N GLY A 57 -4.60 3.27 7.71
CA GLY A 57 -4.34 1.90 8.16
C GLY A 57 -5.38 1.39 9.16
N PHE A 58 -5.81 2.25 10.09
CA PHE A 58 -6.89 1.95 11.04
C PHE A 58 -8.21 1.62 10.31
N CYS A 59 -8.58 2.40 9.30
CA CYS A 59 -9.77 2.11 8.49
C CYS A 59 -9.66 0.75 7.79
N GLY A 60 -8.51 0.43 7.21
CA GLY A 60 -8.26 -0.87 6.59
C GLY A 60 -8.38 -2.03 7.57
N VAL A 61 -7.76 -1.91 8.75
CA VAL A 61 -7.85 -2.92 9.81
C VAL A 61 -9.30 -3.08 10.29
N MET A 62 -10.02 -1.97 10.53
CA MET A 62 -11.42 -2.01 10.95
C MET A 62 -12.33 -2.64 9.88
N SER A 63 -12.02 -2.45 8.60
CA SER A 63 -12.71 -3.13 7.50
C SER A 63 -12.53 -4.65 7.57
N VAL A 64 -11.29 -5.11 7.77
CA VAL A 64 -10.97 -6.54 7.89
C VAL A 64 -11.65 -7.14 9.12
N LEU A 65 -11.56 -6.50 10.28
CA LEU A 65 -12.18 -6.98 11.52
C LEU A 65 -13.72 -7.01 11.41
N SER A 66 -14.32 -6.02 10.75
CA SER A 66 -15.76 -6.01 10.47
C SER A 66 -16.18 -7.14 9.53
N SER A 67 -15.35 -7.43 8.51
CA SER A 67 -15.57 -8.58 7.60
C SER A 67 -15.52 -9.91 8.35
N MET A 68 -14.54 -10.08 9.25
CA MET A 68 -14.45 -11.25 10.11
C MET A 68 -15.64 -11.37 11.07
N ARG A 69 -16.09 -10.24 11.64
CA ARG A 69 -17.26 -10.20 12.51
C ARG A 69 -18.53 -10.63 11.76
N TYR A 70 -18.68 -10.24 10.50
CA TYR A 70 -19.77 -10.72 9.65
C TYR A 70 -19.69 -12.24 9.42
N CYS A 71 -18.49 -12.79 9.18
CA CYS A 71 -18.32 -14.25 9.03
C CYS A 71 -18.70 -15.07 10.27
N LEU A 72 -18.54 -14.49 11.47
CA LEU A 72 -18.81 -15.16 12.75
C LEU A 72 -20.23 -14.89 13.29
N GLY A 73 -20.90 -13.87 12.76
CA GLY A 73 -22.21 -13.42 13.20
C GLY A 73 -23.35 -14.10 12.47
N ASP A 74 -24.55 -13.54 12.63
CA ASP A 74 -25.72 -13.95 11.86
C ASP A 74 -25.57 -13.49 10.39
N PRO A 75 -25.71 -14.41 9.41
CA PRO A 75 -25.79 -14.08 7.97
C PRO A 75 -26.73 -12.94 7.59
N HIS A 76 -27.80 -12.72 8.36
CA HIS A 76 -28.79 -11.67 8.10
C HIS A 76 -28.46 -10.33 8.78
N ASP A 77 -27.43 -10.28 9.63
CA ASP A 77 -26.92 -9.03 10.21
C ASP A 77 -25.94 -8.36 9.24
N TYR A 78 -26.49 -7.57 8.32
CA TYR A 78 -25.71 -6.81 7.37
C TYR A 78 -24.92 -5.64 8.00
N GLY A 79 -25.11 -5.33 9.28
CA GLY A 79 -24.46 -4.17 9.92
C GLY A 79 -22.93 -4.24 9.85
N ALA A 80 -22.37 -5.43 10.07
CA ALA A 80 -20.92 -5.65 10.05
C ALA A 80 -20.33 -5.58 8.63
N ILE A 81 -21.05 -6.07 7.60
CA ILE A 81 -20.55 -5.97 6.23
C ILE A 81 -20.67 -4.55 5.68
N TRP A 82 -21.73 -3.82 6.03
CA TRP A 82 -21.86 -2.39 5.69
C TRP A 82 -20.78 -1.56 6.36
N SER A 83 -20.42 -1.84 7.62
CA SER A 83 -19.30 -1.15 8.27
C SER A 83 -17.98 -1.48 7.57
N ALA A 84 -17.74 -2.75 7.22
CA ALA A 84 -16.55 -3.14 6.46
C ALA A 84 -16.42 -2.36 5.15
N LEU A 85 -17.49 -2.36 4.35
CA LEU A 85 -17.52 -1.67 3.06
C LEU A 85 -17.42 -0.14 3.22
N GLY A 86 -17.96 0.40 4.30
CA GLY A 86 -17.91 1.84 4.62
C GLY A 86 -16.54 2.34 5.06
N PHE A 87 -15.73 1.54 5.74
CA PHE A 87 -14.39 1.95 6.17
C PHE A 87 -13.41 2.17 5.02
N MET A 88 -13.55 1.45 3.90
CA MET A 88 -12.67 1.60 2.74
C MET A 88 -12.68 3.01 2.11
N PRO A 89 -13.83 3.64 1.80
CA PRO A 89 -13.86 5.03 1.32
C PRO A 89 -13.39 6.05 2.38
N PHE A 90 -13.57 5.77 3.67
CA PHE A 90 -12.95 6.60 4.72
C PHE A 90 -11.41 6.48 4.70
N GLY A 91 -10.86 5.28 4.51
CA GLY A 91 -9.42 5.08 4.35
C GLY A 91 -8.85 5.90 3.19
N LEU A 92 -9.55 5.91 2.04
CA LEU A 92 -9.18 6.74 0.88
C LEU A 92 -9.21 8.23 1.18
N PHE A 93 -10.20 8.67 1.95
CA PHE A 93 -10.26 10.06 2.36
C PHE A 93 -9.04 10.45 3.21
N PHE A 94 -8.61 9.58 4.13
CA PHE A 94 -7.41 9.82 4.94
C PHE A 94 -6.12 9.77 4.13
N ASP A 95 -5.95 8.80 3.23
CA ASP A 95 -4.83 8.71 2.27
C ASP A 95 -4.66 10.02 1.48
N PHE A 96 -5.75 10.51 0.88
CA PHE A 96 -5.70 11.77 0.13
C PHE A 96 -5.33 12.98 1.01
N MET A 97 -5.78 12.99 2.26
CA MET A 97 -5.43 14.05 3.21
C MET A 97 -3.96 14.00 3.61
N ASP A 98 -3.41 12.82 3.87
CA ASP A 98 -2.01 12.55 4.14
C ASP A 98 -1.15 13.17 3.02
N GLY A 99 -1.44 12.81 1.76
CA GLY A 99 -0.61 13.23 0.63
C GLY A 99 -0.64 14.75 0.43
N LYS A 100 -1.77 15.39 0.76
CA LYS A 100 -1.91 16.85 0.74
C LYS A 100 -1.12 17.51 1.88
N ILE A 101 -1.15 16.94 3.08
CA ILE A 101 -0.44 17.46 4.26
C ILE A 101 1.08 17.31 4.06
N ALA A 102 1.55 16.16 3.58
CA ALA A 102 2.97 15.91 3.30
C ALA A 102 3.53 16.92 2.27
N ARG A 103 2.78 17.18 1.20
CA ARG A 103 3.12 18.21 0.20
C ARG A 103 3.15 19.62 0.78
N TRP A 104 2.15 19.98 1.59
CA TRP A 104 2.09 21.32 2.18
C TRP A 104 3.27 21.59 3.13
N ARG A 105 3.78 20.54 3.79
CA ARG A 105 4.88 20.63 4.75
C ARG A 105 6.28 20.55 4.12
N ASN A 106 6.41 20.33 2.80
CA ASN A 106 7.69 20.16 2.09
C ASN A 106 8.68 19.20 2.79
N LYS A 107 8.15 18.26 3.57
CA LYS A 107 8.92 17.28 4.35
C LYS A 107 8.28 15.92 4.14
N SER A 108 8.77 15.16 3.16
CA SER A 108 8.44 13.74 3.05
C SER A 108 9.51 12.95 3.81
N SER A 109 9.09 12.26 4.87
CA SER A 109 9.93 11.33 5.64
C SER A 109 10.01 9.99 4.90
N LEU A 110 11.17 9.35 4.87
CA LEU A 110 11.31 8.00 4.29
C LEU A 110 10.47 6.97 5.06
N MET A 111 10.43 7.11 6.39
CA MET A 111 9.60 6.28 7.27
C MET A 111 8.11 6.42 6.93
N GLY A 112 7.64 7.64 6.69
CA GLY A 112 6.23 7.92 6.38
C GLY A 112 5.81 7.34 5.02
N GLN A 113 6.71 7.34 4.03
CA GLN A 113 6.44 6.71 2.72
C GLN A 113 6.26 5.19 2.82
N GLU A 114 7.09 4.52 3.63
CA GLU A 114 6.93 3.08 3.85
C GLU A 114 5.65 2.78 4.66
N LEU A 115 5.35 3.61 5.68
CA LEU A 115 4.13 3.48 6.47
C LEU A 115 2.87 3.65 5.61
N ASP A 116 2.87 4.62 4.70
CA ASP A 116 1.80 4.88 3.73
C ASP A 116 1.52 3.68 2.84
N SER A 117 2.58 3.11 2.27
CA SER A 117 2.45 1.89 1.46
C SER A 117 1.91 0.69 2.25
N LEU A 118 2.30 0.53 3.51
CA LEU A 118 1.77 -0.53 4.37
C LEU A 118 0.30 -0.31 4.70
N ALA A 119 -0.10 0.93 5.01
CA ALA A 119 -1.48 1.30 5.26
C ALA A 119 -2.35 1.07 4.01
N ASP A 120 -1.89 1.50 2.84
CA ASP A 120 -2.55 1.31 1.55
C ASP A 120 -2.75 -0.16 1.19
N LEU A 121 -1.74 -1.00 1.46
CA LEU A 121 -1.87 -2.43 1.23
C LEU A 121 -3.01 -3.04 2.07
N ILE A 122 -3.15 -2.61 3.32
CA ILE A 122 -4.21 -3.11 4.20
C ILE A 122 -5.57 -2.57 3.76
N SER A 123 -5.69 -1.26 3.52
CA SER A 123 -6.95 -0.59 3.19
C SER A 123 -7.49 -0.92 1.81
N PHE A 124 -6.62 -1.16 0.83
CA PHE A 124 -7.03 -1.33 -0.57
C PHE A 124 -6.63 -2.66 -1.18
N GLY A 125 -5.74 -3.43 -0.54
CA GLY A 125 -5.43 -4.81 -0.92
C GLY A 125 -6.17 -5.80 -0.02
N MET A 126 -5.86 -5.81 1.27
CA MET A 126 -6.40 -6.81 2.21
C MET A 126 -7.89 -6.61 2.48
N ALA A 127 -8.35 -5.38 2.74
CA ALA A 127 -9.73 -5.12 3.12
C ALA A 127 -10.76 -5.54 2.05
N PRO A 128 -10.60 -5.23 0.74
CA PRO A 128 -11.50 -5.74 -0.29
C PRO A 128 -11.50 -7.27 -0.40
N ALA A 129 -10.33 -7.91 -0.26
CA ALA A 129 -10.23 -9.38 -0.29
C ALA A 129 -10.94 -10.03 0.90
N ALA A 130 -10.78 -9.46 2.10
CA ALA A 130 -11.47 -9.90 3.30
C ALA A 130 -12.99 -9.71 3.20
N ALA A 131 -13.45 -8.58 2.63
CA ALA A 131 -14.88 -8.35 2.39
C ALA A 131 -15.47 -9.34 1.39
N ALA A 132 -14.74 -9.66 0.30
CA ALA A 132 -15.18 -10.67 -0.68
C ALA A 132 -15.31 -12.06 -0.06
N PHE A 133 -14.32 -12.47 0.72
CA PHE A 133 -14.37 -13.70 1.50
C PHE A 133 -15.58 -13.70 2.45
N ALA A 134 -15.84 -12.58 3.13
CA ALA A 134 -16.96 -12.44 4.03
C ALA A 134 -18.32 -12.59 3.31
N LEU A 135 -18.42 -12.07 2.09
CA LEU A 135 -19.61 -12.16 1.25
C LEU A 135 -19.89 -13.56 0.68
N GLY A 136 -18.96 -14.51 0.75
CA GLY A 136 -19.19 -15.90 0.32
C GLY A 136 -18.17 -16.48 -0.65
N VAL A 137 -17.20 -15.69 -1.11
CA VAL A 137 -16.12 -16.11 -2.01
C VAL A 137 -15.07 -16.93 -1.22
N ARG A 138 -15.44 -18.17 -0.87
CA ARG A 138 -14.78 -19.01 0.15
C ARG A 138 -14.28 -20.37 -0.35
N THR A 139 -14.26 -20.63 -1.66
CA THR A 139 -13.71 -21.90 -2.15
C THR A 139 -12.18 -21.93 -2.04
N ASN A 140 -11.59 -23.13 -2.12
CA ASN A 140 -10.14 -23.26 -2.09
C ASN A 140 -9.45 -22.48 -3.22
N VAL A 141 -10.05 -22.45 -4.41
CA VAL A 141 -9.54 -21.69 -5.55
C VAL A 141 -9.73 -20.19 -5.31
N ASP A 142 -10.88 -19.78 -4.79
CA ASP A 142 -11.14 -18.37 -4.46
C ASP A 142 -10.07 -17.79 -3.53
N HIS A 143 -9.65 -18.55 -2.52
CA HIS A 143 -8.58 -18.11 -1.61
C HIS A 143 -7.28 -17.83 -2.35
N LEU A 144 -6.92 -18.67 -3.33
CA LEU A 144 -5.73 -18.45 -4.16
C LEU A 144 -5.88 -17.21 -5.04
N LEU A 145 -7.07 -16.97 -5.61
CA LEU A 145 -7.34 -15.81 -6.46
C LEU A 145 -7.33 -14.50 -5.66
N LEU A 146 -7.93 -14.49 -4.47
CA LEU A 146 -7.91 -13.35 -3.56
C LEU A 146 -6.48 -13.08 -3.04
N ALA A 147 -5.73 -14.12 -2.69
CA ALA A 147 -4.32 -13.97 -2.30
C ALA A 147 -3.47 -13.41 -3.45
N PHE A 148 -3.70 -13.88 -4.68
CA PHE A 148 -3.04 -13.34 -5.87
C PHE A 148 -3.30 -11.83 -6.03
N PHE A 149 -4.55 -11.38 -5.88
CA PHE A 149 -4.90 -9.96 -5.91
C PHE A 149 -4.12 -9.13 -4.86
N VAL A 150 -4.06 -9.60 -3.62
CA VAL A 150 -3.31 -8.92 -2.55
C VAL A 150 -1.81 -8.86 -2.89
N LEU A 151 -1.23 -9.95 -3.41
CA LEU A 151 0.18 -10.01 -3.82
C LEU A 151 0.49 -9.09 -5.01
N CYS A 152 -0.45 -8.92 -5.94
CA CYS A 152 -0.35 -7.92 -7.01
C CYS A 152 -0.31 -6.50 -6.45
N GLY A 153 -1.18 -6.18 -5.49
CA GLY A 153 -1.17 -4.89 -4.79
C GLY A 153 0.16 -4.63 -4.06
N LEU A 154 0.65 -5.62 -3.32
CA LEU A 154 1.94 -5.57 -2.64
C LEU A 154 3.11 -5.29 -3.61
N THR A 155 3.16 -6.04 -4.72
CA THR A 155 4.22 -5.90 -5.73
C THR A 155 4.22 -4.50 -6.35
N ARG A 156 3.01 -3.97 -6.62
CA ARG A 156 2.84 -2.63 -7.16
C ARG A 156 3.33 -1.55 -6.19
N LEU A 157 2.95 -1.63 -4.92
CA LEU A 157 3.37 -0.68 -3.88
C LEU A 157 4.88 -0.71 -3.68
N ALA A 158 5.48 -1.91 -3.58
CA ALA A 158 6.93 -2.07 -3.49
C ALA A 158 7.64 -1.45 -4.72
N ARG A 159 7.11 -1.66 -5.92
CA ARG A 159 7.64 -1.04 -7.15
C ARG A 159 7.52 0.49 -7.11
N PHE A 160 6.42 1.03 -6.61
CA PHE A 160 6.22 2.46 -6.48
C PHE A 160 7.25 3.09 -5.54
N ASN A 161 7.49 2.49 -4.36
CA ASN A 161 8.48 2.98 -3.39
C ASN A 161 9.90 3.01 -3.97
N VAL A 162 10.31 1.94 -4.68
CA VAL A 162 11.61 1.89 -5.34
C VAL A 162 11.71 2.89 -6.49
N THR A 163 10.65 3.06 -7.28
CA THR A 163 10.65 3.97 -8.44
C THR A 163 10.73 5.44 -7.99
N VAL A 164 10.04 5.81 -6.91
CA VAL A 164 10.13 7.15 -6.31
C VAL A 164 11.53 7.46 -5.79
N ALA A 165 12.25 6.45 -5.29
CA ALA A 165 13.63 6.61 -4.82
C ALA A 165 14.68 6.77 -5.96
N VAL A 166 14.39 6.24 -7.15
CA VAL A 166 15.38 6.14 -8.26
C VAL A 166 15.09 7.09 -9.43
N LEU A 167 13.89 7.69 -9.52
CA LEU A 167 13.53 8.61 -10.59
C LEU A 167 14.40 9.89 -10.59
N PRO A 168 15.19 10.16 -11.65
CA PRO A 168 15.86 11.43 -11.83
C PRO A 168 14.82 12.53 -12.04
N LYS A 169 14.88 13.58 -11.22
CA LYS A 169 14.07 14.79 -11.43
C LYS A 169 14.70 15.59 -12.58
N ASP A 170 14.08 15.57 -13.75
CA ASP A 170 14.47 16.45 -14.86
C ASP A 170 14.21 17.92 -14.51
N LYS A 171 15.01 18.84 -15.08
CA LYS A 171 15.01 20.29 -14.85
C LYS A 171 13.68 21.02 -15.17
N THR A 172 12.65 20.29 -15.59
CA THR A 172 11.30 20.80 -15.91
C THR A 172 10.16 20.10 -15.15
N GLY A 173 10.45 19.15 -14.27
CA GLY A 173 9.53 18.71 -13.20
C GLY A 173 8.18 18.13 -13.60
N LYS A 174 8.01 17.50 -14.78
CA LYS A 174 6.75 16.87 -15.19
C LYS A 174 6.96 15.43 -15.69
N SER A 175 6.46 14.45 -14.92
CA SER A 175 6.35 13.05 -15.33
C SER A 175 5.26 12.91 -16.41
N LYS A 176 5.60 12.29 -17.55
CA LYS A 176 4.74 12.27 -18.74
C LYS A 176 3.69 11.15 -18.76
N TYR A 177 3.79 10.11 -17.94
CA TYR A 177 2.81 9.01 -17.89
C TYR A 177 2.72 8.42 -16.47
N PHE A 178 1.52 8.09 -16.03
CA PHE A 178 1.29 7.23 -14.86
C PHE A 178 1.24 5.78 -15.36
N GLU A 179 2.09 4.91 -14.83
CA GLU A 179 1.99 3.46 -15.07
C GLU A 179 1.02 2.85 -14.04
N GLY A 180 -0.06 2.23 -14.52
CA GLY A 180 -1.03 1.47 -13.71
C GLY A 180 -2.22 2.29 -13.21
N THR A 181 -3.37 1.63 -12.98
CA THR A 181 -4.60 2.27 -12.47
C THR A 181 -4.45 2.61 -10.99
N PRO A 182 -4.65 3.84 -10.49
CA PRO A 182 -4.46 4.19 -9.07
C PRO A 182 -5.07 3.18 -8.10
N ILE A 183 -4.43 2.90 -6.96
CA ILE A 183 -4.97 2.00 -5.92
C ILE A 183 -6.45 2.30 -5.55
N PRO A 184 -6.92 3.56 -5.57
CA PRO A 184 -8.33 3.88 -5.37
C PRO A 184 -9.31 3.18 -6.33
N THR A 185 -8.85 2.60 -7.46
CA THR A 185 -9.72 1.81 -8.32
C THR A 185 -10.24 0.55 -7.63
N THR A 186 -9.64 0.09 -6.53
CA THR A 186 -10.18 -1.04 -5.74
C THR A 186 -11.48 -0.67 -5.03
N LEU A 187 -11.77 0.63 -4.82
CA LEU A 187 -13.10 1.08 -4.37
C LEU A 187 -14.20 0.79 -5.38
N SER A 188 -13.88 0.62 -6.66
CA SER A 188 -14.89 0.21 -7.64
C SER A 188 -15.39 -1.21 -7.36
N ILE A 189 -14.50 -2.12 -6.93
CA ILE A 189 -14.87 -3.45 -6.47
C ILE A 189 -15.63 -3.36 -5.13
N ALA A 190 -15.18 -2.51 -4.20
CA ALA A 190 -15.92 -2.29 -2.94
C ALA A 190 -17.35 -1.77 -3.17
N SER A 191 -17.52 -0.85 -4.12
CA SER A 191 -18.84 -0.33 -4.51
C SER A 191 -19.71 -1.40 -5.18
N LEU A 192 -19.10 -2.26 -6.01
CA LEU A 192 -19.80 -3.41 -6.59
C LEU A 192 -20.24 -4.41 -5.52
N MET A 193 -19.39 -4.68 -4.52
CA MET A 193 -19.75 -5.51 -3.37
C MET A 193 -20.86 -4.88 -2.53
N ALA A 194 -20.84 -3.57 -2.32
CA ALA A 194 -21.93 -2.84 -1.64
C ALA A 194 -23.25 -2.96 -2.41
N TYR A 195 -23.19 -2.93 -3.74
CA TYR A 195 -24.35 -3.19 -4.58
C TYR A 195 -24.87 -4.63 -4.39
N TRP A 196 -24.00 -5.64 -4.35
CA TRP A 196 -24.41 -7.02 -4.06
C TRP A 196 -25.14 -7.15 -2.72
N VAL A 197 -24.59 -6.55 -1.66
CA VAL A 197 -25.24 -6.51 -0.34
C VAL A 197 -26.62 -5.83 -0.42
N SER A 198 -26.75 -4.73 -1.17
CA SER A 198 -28.04 -4.03 -1.32
C SER A 198 -29.11 -4.87 -2.03
N GLN A 199 -28.70 -5.78 -2.91
CA GLN A 199 -29.60 -6.69 -3.63
C GLN A 199 -29.83 -8.01 -2.88
N GLY A 200 -29.15 -8.22 -1.74
CA GLY A 200 -29.17 -9.50 -1.02
C GLY A 200 -28.38 -10.62 -1.71
N TRP A 201 -27.53 -10.30 -2.68
CA TRP A 201 -26.70 -11.26 -3.42
C TRP A 201 -25.46 -11.64 -2.61
N ILE A 202 -25.68 -12.43 -1.56
CA ILE A 202 -24.66 -12.85 -0.61
C ILE A 202 -24.64 -14.38 -0.49
N GLN A 203 -23.49 -14.92 -0.13
CA GLN A 203 -23.26 -16.34 0.08
C GLN A 203 -23.66 -17.18 -1.15
N GLU A 204 -24.72 -17.98 -1.05
CA GLU A 204 -25.19 -18.86 -2.13
C GLU A 204 -25.80 -18.08 -3.30
N ASP A 205 -26.28 -16.85 -3.06
CA ASP A 205 -26.88 -15.97 -4.06
C ASP A 205 -25.86 -15.03 -4.73
N LEU A 206 -24.56 -15.35 -4.62
CA LEU A 206 -23.53 -14.56 -5.29
C LEU A 206 -23.73 -14.55 -6.82
N PRO A 207 -23.52 -13.40 -7.48
CA PRO A 207 -23.74 -13.29 -8.91
C PRO A 207 -22.81 -14.24 -9.66
N LEU A 208 -23.32 -14.82 -10.76
CA LEU A 208 -22.65 -15.86 -11.57
C LEU A 208 -22.52 -17.23 -10.89
N GLY A 209 -22.95 -17.38 -9.63
CA GLY A 209 -22.97 -18.64 -8.90
C GLY A 209 -21.58 -19.29 -8.80
N VAL A 210 -21.57 -20.61 -8.63
CA VAL A 210 -20.35 -21.41 -8.53
C VAL A 210 -20.14 -22.22 -9.80
N ILE A 211 -18.92 -22.20 -10.34
CA ILE A 211 -18.51 -23.06 -11.46
C ILE A 211 -17.79 -24.29 -10.92
N ALA A 212 -17.99 -25.43 -11.60
CA ALA A 212 -17.35 -26.71 -11.30
C ALA A 212 -17.66 -27.24 -9.89
N GLN A 213 -18.90 -27.02 -9.45
CA GLN A 213 -19.42 -27.46 -8.16
C GLN A 213 -19.20 -28.97 -7.95
N GLY A 214 -18.63 -29.35 -6.81
CA GLY A 214 -18.32 -30.74 -6.47
C GLY A 214 -16.98 -31.26 -7.02
N THR A 215 -16.16 -30.40 -7.65
CA THR A 215 -14.77 -30.72 -8.01
C THR A 215 -13.79 -30.01 -7.09
N ALA A 216 -12.54 -30.48 -7.05
CA ALA A 216 -11.47 -29.80 -6.31
C ALA A 216 -11.17 -28.37 -6.82
N PHE A 217 -11.67 -28.01 -8.01
CA PHE A 217 -11.47 -26.71 -8.67
C PHE A 217 -12.72 -25.82 -8.63
N GLU A 218 -13.62 -26.05 -7.68
CA GLU A 218 -14.80 -25.23 -7.47
C GLU A 218 -14.41 -23.76 -7.17
N PHE A 219 -15.00 -22.80 -7.88
CA PHE A 219 -14.69 -21.38 -7.70
C PHE A 219 -15.82 -20.45 -8.13
N HIS A 220 -15.85 -19.26 -7.56
CA HIS A 220 -16.79 -18.21 -7.93
C HIS A 220 -16.22 -17.37 -9.08
N PRO A 221 -16.92 -17.24 -10.22
CA PRO A 221 -16.45 -16.41 -11.33
C PRO A 221 -16.22 -14.94 -10.95
N VAL A 222 -16.94 -14.43 -9.95
CA VAL A 222 -16.73 -13.09 -9.41
C VAL A 222 -15.33 -12.90 -8.81
N ALA A 223 -14.65 -13.97 -8.37
CA ALA A 223 -13.27 -13.90 -7.92
C ALA A 223 -12.30 -13.53 -9.06
N LEU A 224 -12.64 -13.83 -10.32
CA LEU A 224 -11.84 -13.41 -11.47
C LEU A 224 -11.80 -11.89 -11.65
N LEU A 225 -12.79 -11.15 -11.12
CA LEU A 225 -12.74 -9.68 -11.09
C LEU A 225 -11.56 -9.18 -10.28
N PHE A 226 -11.24 -9.84 -9.15
CA PHE A 226 -10.07 -9.53 -8.34
C PHE A 226 -8.77 -9.85 -9.08
N VAL A 227 -8.72 -10.97 -9.80
CA VAL A 227 -7.56 -11.32 -10.63
C VAL A 227 -7.35 -10.30 -11.74
N LEU A 228 -8.40 -9.96 -12.47
CA LEU A 228 -8.35 -8.96 -13.54
C LEU A 228 -7.87 -7.62 -12.99
N HIS A 229 -8.42 -7.17 -11.85
CA HIS A 229 -7.99 -5.94 -11.21
C HIS A 229 -6.53 -5.99 -10.74
N GLY A 230 -6.11 -7.09 -10.11
CA GLY A 230 -4.71 -7.33 -9.75
C GLY A 230 -3.76 -7.27 -10.95
N CYS A 231 -4.15 -7.89 -12.07
CA CYS A 231 -3.43 -7.80 -13.33
C CYS A 231 -3.38 -6.35 -13.86
N LEU A 232 -4.48 -5.59 -13.78
CA LEU A 232 -4.53 -4.17 -14.17
C LEU A 232 -3.64 -3.28 -13.28
N MET A 233 -3.48 -3.64 -12.00
CA MET A 233 -2.59 -2.94 -11.05
C MET A 233 -1.10 -3.14 -11.37
N VAL A 234 -0.72 -4.32 -11.86
CA VAL A 234 0.67 -4.68 -12.18
C VAL A 234 1.01 -4.40 -13.66
N SER A 235 0.01 -4.33 -14.53
CA SER A 235 0.19 -4.14 -15.97
C SER A 235 0.80 -2.77 -16.30
N LYS A 236 1.93 -2.81 -17.02
CA LYS A 236 2.60 -1.63 -17.59
C LYS A 236 1.89 -1.03 -18.81
N SER A 237 0.79 -1.63 -19.28
CA SER A 237 0.21 -1.33 -20.59
C SER A 237 -0.81 -0.17 -20.57
N ILE A 238 -1.35 0.20 -19.40
CA ILE A 238 -2.40 1.22 -19.30
C ILE A 238 -1.77 2.59 -19.04
N HIS A 239 -1.74 3.40 -20.10
CA HIS A 239 -1.33 4.80 -20.08
C HIS A 239 -2.58 5.68 -19.95
N ILE A 240 -2.89 6.18 -18.74
CA ILE A 240 -3.98 7.15 -18.55
C ILE A 240 -3.42 8.56 -18.76
N PRO A 241 -3.88 9.32 -19.77
CA PRO A 241 -3.47 10.71 -19.94
C PRO A 241 -4.11 11.59 -18.86
N LYS A 242 -3.34 12.53 -18.28
CA LYS A 242 -3.88 13.52 -17.34
C LYS A 242 -4.72 14.57 -18.09
N PRO A 243 -5.81 15.07 -17.48
CA PRO A 243 -6.40 16.35 -17.88
C PRO A 243 -5.46 17.53 -17.55
#